data_AF-A0A9P9I5A9-F1
#
_entry.id   AF-A0A9P9I5A9-F1
#
_cell.length_a   1.000
_cell.length_b   1.000
_cell.length_c   1.000
_cell.angle_alpha   90.00
_cell.angle_beta   90.00
_cell.angle_gamma   90.00
#
_symmetry.space_group_name_H-M   'P 1'
#
loop_
_entity.id
_entity.type
_entity.pdbx_description
1 polymer ?
#
loop_
_entity_poly.entity_id
_entity_poly.type
_entity_poly.pdbx_seq_one_letter_code
_entity_poly.pdbx_strand_id
1 'polypeptide(L)'
;MMRSLALLVASLCPVLQSASAKLTWGTTKNLFVFGDSYTTTGYNVTLGVDSATPGWTSSNGPNWVMSLTDTYNVNQTKVYNLAYGGATTDSQLVTPYLPTVISFDDQVDLWNKYFSPPPELAPWKSSDTLFAIMIGINDIGNSWYWTNVTQIGFHKTLLNRYFDLWCLCHFATNTTAKEVMPLPQSQYIQIRLKTFTVEALARIFSSMCHR
;
A
#
# COMPACT_ATOMS: atom_id res chain seq x y z
N MET A 1 -52.96 16.75 40.52
CA MET A 1 -51.99 17.26 39.52
C MET A 1 -50.69 16.48 39.69
N MET A 2 -50.46 15.46 38.88
CA MET A 2 -49.24 14.64 38.90
C MET A 2 -48.12 15.38 38.16
N ARG A 3 -46.95 15.50 38.80
CA ARG A 3 -45.71 15.98 38.17
C ARG A 3 -45.00 14.76 37.58
N SER A 4 -44.97 14.64 36.26
CA SER A 4 -44.16 13.61 35.59
C SER A 4 -42.71 14.09 35.49
N LEU A 5 -41.81 13.32 36.11
CA LEU A 5 -40.36 13.42 35.93
C LEU A 5 -39.98 12.72 34.62
N ALA A 6 -39.44 13.45 33.65
CA ALA A 6 -38.85 12.84 32.45
C ALA A 6 -37.40 12.44 32.78
N LEU A 7 -37.12 11.14 32.85
CA LEU A 7 -35.75 10.62 32.89
C LEU A 7 -35.13 10.72 31.49
N LEU A 8 -34.12 11.56 31.31
CA LEU A 8 -33.26 11.55 30.14
C LEU A 8 -32.27 10.39 30.30
N VAL A 9 -32.48 9.28 29.60
CA VAL A 9 -31.45 8.23 29.45
C VAL A 9 -30.51 8.67 28.34
N ALA A 10 -29.37 9.26 28.71
CA ALA A 10 -28.29 9.50 27.77
C ALA A 10 -27.70 8.15 27.35
N SER A 11 -27.99 7.72 26.12
CA SER A 11 -27.35 6.54 25.52
C SER A 11 -25.86 6.82 25.32
N LEU A 12 -25.02 6.33 26.22
CA LEU A 12 -23.58 6.25 26.01
C LEU A 12 -23.33 5.23 24.90
N CYS A 13 -23.27 5.70 23.66
CA CYS A 13 -22.69 4.93 22.56
C CYS A 13 -21.19 4.82 22.86
N PRO A 14 -20.65 3.62 23.15
CA PRO A 14 -19.21 3.51 23.35
C PRO A 14 -18.54 3.78 22.01
N VAL A 15 -17.88 4.94 21.91
CA VAL A 15 -16.92 5.20 20.84
C VAL A 15 -15.82 4.17 21.05
N LEU A 16 -15.81 3.11 20.22
CA LEU A 16 -14.68 2.21 20.12
C LEU A 16 -13.49 3.05 19.69
N GLN A 17 -12.64 3.39 20.65
CA GLN A 17 -11.38 4.03 20.38
C GLN A 17 -10.49 3.00 19.69
N SER A 18 -10.34 3.14 18.37
CA SER A 18 -9.40 2.35 17.60
C SER A 18 -8.01 2.67 18.10
N ALA A 19 -7.45 1.81 18.96
CA ALA A 19 -6.06 1.93 19.36
C ALA A 19 -5.22 1.97 18.07
N SER A 20 -4.56 3.11 17.83
CA SER A 20 -3.55 3.23 16.78
C SER A 20 -2.39 2.30 17.15
N ALA A 21 -2.49 1.02 16.76
CA ALA A 21 -1.46 0.05 17.06
C ALA A 21 -0.13 0.55 16.48
N LYS A 22 0.89 0.68 17.32
CA LYS A 22 2.24 0.99 16.84
C LYS A 22 2.72 -0.19 16.00
N LEU A 23 3.21 0.07 14.79
CA LEU A 23 3.84 -0.99 13.98
C LEU A 23 5.08 -1.47 14.72
N THR A 24 5.14 -2.76 15.07
CA THR A 24 6.33 -3.38 15.66
C THR A 24 6.70 -4.61 14.85
N TRP A 25 7.96 -4.66 14.39
CA TRP A 25 8.48 -5.80 13.62
C TRP A 25 8.33 -7.13 14.36
N GLY A 26 8.37 -7.12 15.70
CA GLY A 26 8.20 -8.32 16.51
C GLY A 26 6.82 -9.00 16.41
N THR A 27 5.81 -8.32 15.84
CA THR A 27 4.47 -8.91 15.59
C THR A 27 4.14 -9.06 14.11
N THR A 28 4.97 -8.51 13.22
CA THR A 28 4.81 -8.62 11.77
C THR A 28 5.48 -9.89 11.27
N LYS A 29 4.69 -10.89 10.89
CA LYS A 29 5.19 -12.14 10.31
C LYS A 29 5.26 -12.11 8.79
N ASN A 30 4.41 -11.31 8.15
CA ASN A 30 4.34 -11.20 6.70
C ASN A 30 4.43 -9.75 6.27
N LEU A 31 5.16 -9.49 5.19
CA LEU A 31 5.28 -8.20 4.54
C LEU A 31 5.03 -8.39 3.05
N PHE A 32 3.92 -7.86 2.54
CA PHE A 32 3.68 -7.73 1.11
C PHE A 32 4.16 -6.37 0.63
N VAL A 33 5.01 -6.36 -0.39
CA VAL A 33 5.60 -5.13 -0.93
C VAL A 33 5.19 -4.96 -2.39
N PHE A 34 4.78 -3.76 -2.73
CA PHE A 34 4.37 -3.33 -4.06
C PHE A 34 5.14 -2.08 -4.44
N GLY A 35 5.35 -1.85 -5.74
CA GLY A 35 6.02 -0.65 -6.18
C GLY A 35 6.78 -0.77 -7.48
N ASP A 36 7.77 0.12 -7.63
CA ASP A 36 8.58 0.26 -8.83
C ASP A 36 10.06 -0.14 -8.65
N SER A 37 10.94 0.43 -9.47
CA SER A 37 12.38 0.19 -9.50
C SER A 37 13.07 0.50 -8.18
N TYR A 38 12.56 1.45 -7.39
CA TYR A 38 13.13 1.76 -6.08
C TYR A 38 12.89 0.68 -5.03
N THR A 39 12.04 -0.29 -5.33
CA THR A 39 11.55 -1.31 -4.40
C THR A 39 11.81 -2.73 -4.88
N THR A 40 11.81 -2.96 -6.19
CA THR A 40 11.97 -4.31 -6.76
C THR A 40 13.27 -4.99 -6.33
N THR A 41 13.17 -6.30 -6.09
CA THR A 41 14.30 -7.19 -5.80
C THR A 41 14.37 -8.38 -6.78
N GLY A 42 13.50 -8.38 -7.80
CA GLY A 42 13.39 -9.44 -8.81
C GLY A 42 12.65 -10.71 -8.37
N TYR A 43 11.98 -10.71 -7.21
CA TYR A 43 11.11 -11.82 -6.80
C TYR A 43 9.97 -12.02 -7.81
N ASN A 44 9.65 -13.28 -8.14
CA ASN A 44 8.62 -13.60 -9.13
C ASN A 44 7.71 -14.74 -8.66
N VAL A 45 6.56 -14.38 -8.10
CA VAL A 45 5.57 -15.33 -7.56
C VAL A 45 5.05 -16.33 -8.61
N THR A 46 5.10 -16.01 -9.91
CA THR A 46 4.66 -16.93 -10.97
C THR A 46 5.57 -18.16 -11.11
N LEU A 47 6.79 -18.10 -10.57
CA LEU A 47 7.71 -19.24 -10.48
C LEU A 47 7.52 -20.06 -9.20
N GLY A 48 6.63 -19.62 -8.30
CA GLY A 48 6.38 -20.21 -6.99
C GLY A 48 6.38 -19.17 -5.88
N VAL A 49 5.57 -19.42 -4.85
CA VAL A 49 5.49 -18.57 -3.64
C VAL A 49 6.85 -18.48 -2.93
N ASP A 50 7.63 -19.54 -2.98
CA ASP A 50 8.98 -19.69 -2.42
C ASP A 50 10.10 -19.41 -3.42
N SER A 51 9.78 -18.78 -4.56
CA SER A 51 10.78 -18.45 -5.58
C SER A 51 11.93 -17.60 -5.02
N ALA A 52 13.11 -17.81 -5.59
CA ALA A 52 14.31 -17.07 -5.19
C ALA A 52 14.14 -15.56 -5.40
N THR A 53 14.77 -14.78 -4.53
CA THR A 53 14.91 -13.34 -4.69
C THR A 53 16.32 -13.04 -5.18
N PRO A 54 16.54 -12.77 -6.47
CA PRO A 54 17.87 -12.64 -7.05
C PRO A 54 18.59 -11.34 -6.66
N GLY A 55 17.91 -10.40 -6.01
CA GLY A 55 18.51 -9.13 -5.59
C GLY A 55 18.71 -8.16 -6.76
N TRP A 56 17.83 -8.22 -7.76
CA TRP A 56 17.84 -7.27 -8.88
C TRP A 56 17.30 -5.92 -8.41
N THR A 57 18.20 -4.99 -8.11
CA THR A 57 17.87 -3.64 -7.62
C THR A 57 18.38 -2.56 -8.57
N SER A 58 17.81 -1.35 -8.46
CA SER A 58 18.29 -0.17 -9.17
C SER A 58 19.26 0.69 -8.35
N SER A 59 19.76 0.19 -7.22
CA SER A 59 20.54 0.95 -6.22
C SER A 59 22.05 0.68 -6.26
N ASN A 60 22.56 -0.09 -7.23
CA ASN A 60 23.95 -0.58 -7.26
C ASN A 60 24.37 -1.28 -5.94
N GLY A 61 23.40 -1.89 -5.26
CA GLY A 61 23.51 -2.44 -3.91
C GLY A 61 22.14 -2.76 -3.32
N PRO A 62 22.03 -3.14 -2.03
CA PRO A 62 20.73 -3.39 -1.39
C PRO A 62 19.82 -2.17 -1.45
N ASN A 63 18.55 -2.38 -1.80
CA ASN A 63 17.51 -1.35 -1.67
C ASN A 63 16.89 -1.37 -0.25
N TRP A 64 15.90 -0.52 0.00
CA TRP A 64 15.28 -0.42 1.33
C TRP A 64 14.65 -1.74 1.80
N VAL A 65 14.07 -2.55 0.89
CA VAL A 65 13.46 -3.84 1.22
C VAL A 65 14.51 -4.83 1.71
N MET A 66 15.64 -4.90 1.01
CA MET A 66 16.76 -5.75 1.41
C MET A 66 17.36 -5.28 2.75
N SER A 67 17.50 -3.96 2.93
CA SER A 67 18.00 -3.36 4.17
C SER A 67 17.09 -3.61 5.38
N LEU A 68 15.80 -3.95 5.22
CA LEU A 68 14.96 -4.35 6.35
C LEU A 68 15.53 -5.56 7.09
N THR A 69 16.01 -6.55 6.34
CA THR A 69 16.61 -7.77 6.91
C THR A 69 17.96 -7.42 7.53
N ASP A 70 18.82 -6.74 6.78
CA ASP A 70 20.21 -6.49 7.19
C ASP A 70 20.34 -5.47 8.35
N THR A 71 19.50 -4.43 8.36
CA THR A 71 19.62 -3.30 9.30
C THR A 71 18.70 -3.43 10.51
N TYR A 72 17.49 -3.96 10.32
CA TYR A 72 16.47 -4.03 11.37
C TYR A 72 16.26 -5.45 11.91
N ASN A 73 17.09 -6.41 11.47
CA ASN A 73 17.05 -7.81 11.90
C ASN A 73 15.64 -8.42 11.81
N VAL A 74 14.93 -8.06 10.74
CA VAL A 74 13.55 -8.47 10.44
C VAL A 74 13.53 -9.92 9.89
N ASN A 75 14.48 -10.76 10.33
CA ASN A 75 14.74 -12.10 9.81
C ASN A 75 13.58 -13.08 10.03
N GLN A 76 12.66 -12.75 10.94
CA GLN A 76 11.48 -13.55 11.25
C GLN A 76 10.25 -13.16 10.41
N THR A 77 10.31 -12.06 9.66
CA THR A 77 9.24 -11.65 8.75
C THR A 77 9.51 -12.20 7.36
N LYS A 78 8.51 -12.85 6.76
CA LYS A 78 8.52 -13.23 5.36
C LYS A 78 8.16 -12.03 4.49
N VAL A 79 9.00 -11.77 3.49
CA VAL A 79 8.82 -10.66 2.55
C VAL A 79 8.44 -11.21 1.18
N TYR A 80 7.28 -10.79 0.69
CA TYR A 80 6.78 -11.09 -0.66
C TYR A 80 6.77 -9.79 -1.45
N ASN A 81 7.83 -9.57 -2.24
CA ASN A 81 8.04 -8.31 -2.95
C ASN A 81 7.58 -8.39 -4.40
N LEU A 82 6.34 -7.97 -4.64
CA LEU A 82 5.72 -7.95 -5.97
C LEU A 82 6.10 -6.71 -6.79
N ALA A 83 6.91 -5.79 -6.24
CA ALA A 83 7.35 -4.59 -6.94
C ALA A 83 8.11 -4.92 -8.23
N TYR A 84 7.86 -4.15 -9.28
CA TYR A 84 8.43 -4.38 -10.61
C TYR A 84 9.08 -3.11 -11.17
N GLY A 85 10.29 -3.25 -11.71
CA GLY A 85 11.04 -2.12 -12.26
C GLY A 85 10.28 -1.35 -13.35
N GLY A 86 10.07 -0.04 -13.14
CA GLY A 86 9.40 0.85 -14.07
C GLY A 86 7.86 0.78 -14.06
N ALA A 87 7.27 0.09 -13.07
CA ALA A 87 5.83 0.04 -12.89
C ALA A 87 5.21 1.44 -12.77
N THR A 88 4.09 1.65 -13.48
CA THR A 88 3.16 2.76 -13.26
C THR A 88 2.05 2.31 -12.32
N THR A 89 1.19 3.23 -11.88
CA THR A 89 0.05 2.91 -11.00
C THR A 89 -0.94 1.98 -11.72
N ASP A 90 -1.28 2.33 -12.96
CA ASP A 90 -2.17 1.56 -13.83
C ASP A 90 -1.73 1.76 -15.28
N SER A 91 -1.49 0.66 -16.00
CA SER A 91 -0.99 0.69 -17.37
C SER A 91 -1.99 1.30 -18.39
N GLN A 92 -3.28 1.33 -18.05
CA GLN A 92 -4.34 1.97 -18.85
C GLN A 92 -4.37 3.48 -18.66
N LEU A 93 -3.91 3.99 -17.51
CA LEU A 93 -3.81 5.43 -17.25
C LEU A 93 -2.49 5.99 -17.76
N VAL A 94 -1.38 5.32 -17.46
CA VAL A 94 -0.04 5.67 -17.95
C VAL A 94 0.65 4.40 -18.38
N THR A 95 0.90 4.29 -19.68
CA THR A 95 1.62 3.15 -20.24
C THR A 95 3.06 3.12 -19.71
N PRO A 96 3.54 1.96 -19.21
CA PRO A 96 4.95 1.79 -18.83
C PRO A 96 5.90 1.95 -20.01
N TYR A 97 7.20 2.05 -19.72
CA TYR A 97 8.23 2.24 -20.74
C TYR A 97 8.43 1.01 -21.66
N LEU A 98 7.96 -0.18 -21.24
CA LEU A 98 7.93 -1.41 -22.05
C LEU A 98 6.63 -2.19 -21.78
N PRO A 99 6.09 -2.90 -22.79
CA PRO A 99 4.84 -3.66 -22.64
C PRO A 99 4.95 -4.88 -21.71
N THR A 100 6.18 -5.29 -21.36
CA THR A 100 6.44 -6.39 -20.42
C THR A 100 6.45 -5.94 -18.96
N VAL A 101 6.40 -4.63 -18.71
CA VAL A 101 6.38 -4.08 -17.34
C VAL A 101 4.97 -4.19 -16.80
N ILE A 102 4.85 -4.82 -15.63
CA ILE A 102 3.58 -4.92 -14.91
C ILE A 102 3.37 -3.70 -14.01
N SER A 103 2.16 -3.15 -14.01
CA SER A 103 1.76 -2.00 -13.19
C SER A 103 1.41 -2.38 -11.76
N PHE A 104 1.16 -1.42 -10.89
CA PHE A 104 0.69 -1.71 -9.53
C PHE A 104 -0.66 -2.45 -9.52
N ASP A 105 -1.58 -2.12 -10.44
CA ASP A 105 -2.81 -2.90 -10.65
C ASP A 105 -2.52 -4.39 -10.92
N ASP A 106 -1.61 -4.67 -11.85
CA ASP A 106 -1.19 -6.05 -12.15
C ASP A 106 -0.52 -6.74 -10.94
N GLN A 107 0.21 -5.98 -10.12
CA GLN A 107 0.80 -6.51 -8.88
C GLN A 107 -0.28 -6.86 -7.84
N VAL A 108 -1.37 -6.09 -7.76
CA VAL A 108 -2.54 -6.41 -6.93
C VAL A 108 -3.23 -7.67 -7.45
N ASP A 109 -3.34 -7.85 -8.77
CA ASP A 109 -3.86 -9.07 -9.37
C ASP A 109 -3.00 -10.31 -9.06
N LEU A 110 -1.67 -10.17 -9.10
CA LEU A 110 -0.76 -11.22 -8.65
C LEU A 110 -0.97 -11.53 -7.16
N TRP A 111 -1.11 -10.50 -6.33
CA TRP A 111 -1.37 -10.71 -4.90
C TRP A 111 -2.68 -11.46 -4.68
N ASN A 112 -3.76 -11.02 -5.32
CA ASN A 112 -5.05 -11.68 -5.23
C ASN A 112 -4.96 -13.14 -5.68
N LYS A 113 -4.31 -13.41 -6.80
CA LYS A 113 -4.19 -14.76 -7.37
C LYS A 113 -3.42 -15.73 -6.49
N TYR A 114 -2.31 -15.29 -5.89
CA TYR A 114 -1.37 -16.19 -5.20
C TYR A 114 -1.47 -16.14 -3.68
N PHE A 115 -2.05 -15.07 -3.13
CA PHE A 115 -2.10 -14.84 -1.68
C PHE A 115 -3.52 -14.60 -1.14
N SER A 116 -4.57 -14.52 -1.98
CA SER A 116 -5.95 -14.33 -1.53
C SER A 116 -6.90 -15.40 -2.10
N PRO A 117 -7.39 -16.36 -1.29
CA PRO A 117 -7.17 -16.51 0.15
C PRO A 117 -5.72 -16.92 0.51
N PRO A 118 -5.31 -16.80 1.79
CA PRO A 118 -3.98 -17.20 2.23
C PRO A 118 -3.65 -18.65 1.86
N PRO A 119 -2.58 -18.91 1.10
CA PRO A 119 -2.18 -20.27 0.71
C PRO A 119 -1.47 -21.00 1.86
N GLU A 120 -1.50 -22.33 1.83
CA GLU A 120 -0.83 -23.17 2.84
C GLU A 120 0.69 -22.91 2.91
N LEU A 121 1.33 -22.66 1.75
CA LEU A 121 2.77 -22.39 1.65
C LEU A 121 3.19 -20.99 2.14
N ALA A 122 2.24 -20.04 2.23
CA ALA A 122 2.47 -18.69 2.76
C ALA A 122 1.26 -18.26 3.61
N PRO A 123 1.09 -18.87 4.79
CA PRO A 123 -0.03 -18.54 5.65
C PRO A 123 0.17 -17.14 6.22
N TRP A 124 -0.84 -16.30 6.06
CA TRP A 124 -0.82 -14.95 6.62
C TRP A 124 -2.15 -14.64 7.29
N LYS A 125 -2.08 -13.77 8.30
CA LYS A 125 -3.25 -13.18 8.94
C LYS A 125 -3.11 -11.69 8.88
N SER A 126 -4.22 -11.02 8.68
CA SER A 126 -4.29 -9.58 8.64
C SER A 126 -3.76 -8.90 9.91
N SER A 127 -3.81 -9.60 11.05
CA SER A 127 -3.26 -9.15 12.33
C SER A 127 -1.73 -9.24 12.43
N ASP A 128 -1.08 -10.03 11.56
CA ASP A 128 0.37 -10.24 11.54
C ASP A 128 1.03 -9.84 10.20
N THR A 129 0.28 -9.13 9.34
CA THR A 129 0.70 -8.76 7.99
C THR A 129 0.80 -7.25 7.84
N LEU A 130 1.85 -6.81 7.15
CA LEU A 130 2.04 -5.44 6.70
C LEU A 130 2.00 -5.38 5.16
N PHE A 131 1.43 -4.30 4.64
CA PHE A 131 1.48 -3.96 3.22
C PHE A 131 2.29 -2.67 3.06
N ALA A 132 3.30 -2.69 2.21
CA ALA A 132 4.13 -1.53 1.87
C ALA A 132 4.03 -1.26 0.38
N ILE A 133 3.73 -0.02 0.00
CA ILE A 133 3.52 0.37 -1.40
C ILE A 133 4.37 1.61 -1.67
N MET A 134 5.16 1.59 -2.74
CA MET A 134 5.93 2.74 -3.19
C MET A 134 5.94 2.81 -4.71
N ILE A 135 5.08 3.66 -5.26
CA ILE A 135 4.76 3.78 -6.69
C ILE A 135 4.51 5.24 -7.05
N GLY A 136 4.51 5.57 -8.34
CA GLY A 136 4.04 6.86 -8.85
C GLY A 136 5.10 7.63 -9.64
N ILE A 137 6.40 7.34 -9.46
CA ILE A 137 7.44 8.12 -10.14
C ILE A 137 7.40 7.94 -11.66
N ASN A 138 7.09 6.73 -12.13
CA ASN A 138 6.98 6.44 -13.56
C ASN A 138 5.71 7.07 -14.15
N ASP A 139 4.64 7.22 -13.37
CA ASP A 139 3.45 7.95 -13.82
C ASP A 139 3.82 9.40 -14.14
N ILE A 140 4.48 10.09 -13.20
CA ILE A 140 4.95 11.46 -13.38
C ILE A 140 5.95 11.56 -14.54
N GLY A 141 6.93 10.66 -14.60
CA GLY A 141 7.96 10.67 -15.64
C GLY A 141 7.38 10.49 -17.04
N ASN A 142 6.49 9.51 -17.22
CA ASN A 142 5.93 9.19 -18.53
C ASN A 142 4.85 10.19 -18.97
N SER A 143 4.18 10.87 -18.04
CA SER A 143 3.14 11.88 -18.34
C SER A 143 3.64 13.33 -18.29
N TRP A 144 4.92 13.58 -17.97
CA TRP A 144 5.45 14.93 -17.74
C TRP A 144 5.20 15.89 -18.92
N TYR A 145 5.39 15.41 -20.14
CA TYR A 145 5.27 16.20 -21.37
C TYR A 145 3.88 16.19 -21.99
N TRP A 146 2.89 15.56 -21.37
CA TRP A 146 1.54 15.48 -21.91
C TRP A 146 0.87 16.85 -21.92
N THR A 147 0.34 17.24 -23.08
CA THR A 147 -0.35 18.52 -23.29
C THR A 147 -1.87 18.38 -23.40
N ASN A 148 -2.37 17.14 -23.47
CA ASN A 148 -3.78 16.80 -23.53
C ASN A 148 -4.45 16.67 -22.15
N VAL A 149 -3.70 16.87 -21.06
CA VAL A 149 -4.21 16.84 -19.68
C VAL A 149 -3.71 18.04 -18.90
N THR A 150 -4.41 18.40 -17.82
CA THR A 150 -3.84 19.28 -16.79
C THR A 150 -3.11 18.41 -15.78
N GLN A 151 -1.88 18.76 -15.42
CA GLN A 151 -1.09 17.97 -14.45
C GLN A 151 -1.83 17.81 -13.12
N ILE A 152 -2.43 18.87 -12.59
CA ILE A 152 -3.23 18.81 -11.34
C ILE A 152 -4.43 17.86 -11.46
N GLY A 153 -5.18 17.93 -12.57
CA GLY A 153 -6.34 17.07 -12.78
C GLY A 153 -5.95 15.61 -12.96
N PHE A 154 -4.87 15.36 -13.69
CA PHE A 154 -4.38 14.01 -13.95
C PHE A 154 -3.78 13.37 -12.69
N HIS A 155 -3.00 14.11 -11.90
CA HIS A 155 -2.50 13.60 -10.60
C HIS A 155 -3.62 13.20 -9.64
N LYS A 156 -4.78 13.89 -9.66
CA LYS A 156 -5.95 13.45 -8.88
C LYS A 156 -6.49 12.10 -9.37
N THR A 157 -6.51 11.89 -10.68
CA THR A 157 -6.94 10.61 -11.28
C THR A 157 -6.01 9.47 -10.86
N LEU A 158 -4.69 9.69 -10.93
CA LEU A 158 -3.68 8.74 -10.49
C LEU A 158 -3.79 8.43 -8.99
N LEU A 159 -3.93 9.46 -8.14
CA LEU A 159 -4.09 9.27 -6.70
C LEU A 159 -5.37 8.52 -6.34
N ASN A 160 -6.49 8.82 -7.01
CA ASN A 160 -7.73 8.06 -6.81
C ASN A 160 -7.51 6.58 -7.15
N ARG A 161 -6.90 6.29 -8.31
CA ARG A 161 -6.62 4.90 -8.71
C ARG A 161 -5.68 4.20 -7.73
N TYR A 162 -4.64 4.88 -7.27
CA TYR A 162 -3.76 4.36 -6.21
C TYR A 162 -4.56 3.97 -4.95
N PHE A 163 -5.47 4.83 -4.49
CA PHE A 163 -6.29 4.55 -3.32
C PHE A 163 -7.33 3.46 -3.55
N ASP A 164 -7.87 3.31 -4.75
CA ASP A 164 -8.77 2.20 -5.10
C ASP A 164 -8.02 0.86 -4.99
N LEU A 165 -6.81 0.77 -5.55
CA LEU A 165 -5.94 -0.40 -5.46
C LEU A 165 -5.53 -0.70 -4.02
N TRP A 166 -5.23 0.33 -3.24
CA TRP A 166 -4.99 0.19 -1.81
C TRP A 166 -6.23 -0.32 -1.06
N CYS A 167 -7.42 0.20 -1.37
CA CYS A 167 -8.70 -0.27 -0.78
C CYS A 167 -8.87 -1.77 -1.06
N LEU A 168 -8.52 -2.29 -2.25
CA LEU A 168 -8.58 -3.72 -2.55
C LEU A 168 -7.67 -4.57 -1.63
N CYS A 169 -6.42 -4.17 -1.45
CA CYS A 169 -5.52 -4.83 -0.50
C CYS A 169 -6.02 -4.73 0.96
N HIS A 170 -6.61 -3.59 1.32
CA HIS A 170 -7.15 -3.34 2.66
C HIS A 170 -8.38 -4.20 2.97
N PHE A 171 -9.37 -4.22 2.08
CA PHE A 171 -10.61 -4.98 2.30
C PHE A 171 -10.38 -6.50 2.28
N ALA A 172 -9.41 -6.99 1.51
CA ALA A 172 -9.03 -8.40 1.56
C ALA A 172 -8.45 -8.82 2.92
N THR A 173 -8.01 -7.86 3.75
CA THR A 173 -7.39 -8.15 5.05
C THR A 173 -8.30 -7.84 6.24
N ASN A 174 -9.36 -7.03 6.13
CA ASN A 174 -10.20 -6.68 7.29
C ASN A 174 -9.37 -6.09 8.47
N THR A 175 -8.18 -5.51 8.19
CA THR A 175 -7.34 -4.81 9.18
C THR A 175 -6.80 -3.51 8.61
N THR A 176 -6.35 -2.63 9.52
CA THR A 176 -5.62 -1.40 9.20
C THR A 176 -4.34 -1.72 8.41
N ALA A 177 -4.40 -1.68 7.08
CA ALA A 177 -3.21 -1.54 6.24
C ALA A 177 -2.52 -0.23 6.67
N LYS A 178 -1.35 -0.34 7.30
CA LYS A 178 -0.55 0.83 7.69
C LYS A 178 0.41 1.12 6.58
N GLU A 179 0.13 2.19 5.85
CA GLU A 179 0.98 2.74 4.83
C GLU A 179 2.33 3.15 5.43
N VAL A 180 3.41 2.52 4.99
CA VAL A 180 4.77 3.02 5.20
C VAL A 180 5.21 3.64 3.89
N MET A 181 4.98 4.94 3.74
CA MET A 181 5.48 5.73 2.62
C MET A 181 6.82 6.36 3.00
N PRO A 182 7.96 5.92 2.45
CA PRO A 182 9.08 6.79 2.21
C PRO A 182 8.96 7.28 0.76
N LEU A 183 8.10 8.25 0.47
CA LEU A 183 8.36 9.04 -0.74
C LEU A 183 9.70 9.74 -0.51
N PRO A 184 10.74 9.48 -1.32
CA PRO A 184 11.90 10.34 -1.30
C PRO A 184 11.42 11.75 -1.61
N GLN A 185 11.92 12.70 -0.84
CA GLN A 185 11.58 14.11 -0.89
C GLN A 185 12.14 14.79 -2.16
N SER A 186 12.08 14.14 -3.33
CA SER A 186 12.46 14.71 -4.63
C SER A 186 11.32 15.54 -5.23
N GLN A 187 11.20 16.74 -4.66
CA GLN A 187 10.97 18.03 -5.32
C GLN A 187 9.73 18.35 -6.19
N TYR A 188 8.79 17.46 -6.55
CA TYR A 188 7.68 17.91 -7.43
C TYR A 188 6.24 17.70 -6.93
N ILE A 189 6.01 17.02 -5.81
CA ILE A 189 4.68 16.95 -5.18
C ILE A 189 4.82 17.24 -3.67
N GLN A 190 4.90 18.52 -3.33
CA GLN A 190 4.68 18.99 -1.96
C GLN A 190 3.17 19.02 -1.68
N ILE A 191 2.52 17.86 -1.58
CA ILE A 191 1.27 17.80 -0.83
C ILE A 191 1.68 17.69 0.64
N ARG A 192 1.67 18.83 1.34
CA ARG A 192 1.79 18.86 2.80
C ARG A 192 0.59 18.15 3.42
N LEU A 193 0.64 16.84 3.50
CA LEU A 193 -0.15 16.08 4.46
C LEU A 193 0.56 16.27 5.80
N LYS A 194 0.14 17.33 6.54
CA LYS A 194 0.34 17.38 7.99
C LYS A 194 -0.07 16.03 8.54
N THR A 195 0.72 15.48 9.46
CA THR A 195 0.47 14.23 10.19
C THR A 195 -1.01 14.08 10.53
N PHE A 196 -1.76 13.41 9.65
CA PHE A 196 -3.14 13.04 9.91
C PHE A 196 -3.04 11.73 10.67
N THR A 197 -3.62 11.70 11.87
CA THR A 197 -3.75 10.46 12.63
C THR A 197 -4.46 9.44 11.74
N VAL A 198 -4.12 8.16 11.90
CA VAL A 198 -4.71 7.03 11.15
C VAL A 198 -6.25 7.10 11.10
N GLU A 199 -6.88 7.65 12.15
CA GLU A 199 -8.33 7.88 12.23
C GLU A 199 -8.87 8.99 11.30
N ALA A 200 -8.12 10.07 11.08
CA ALA A 200 -8.53 11.15 10.18
C ALA A 200 -8.46 10.71 8.71
N LEU A 201 -7.44 9.92 8.37
CA LEU A 201 -7.31 9.27 7.07
C LEU A 201 -8.42 8.23 6.87
N ALA A 202 -8.65 7.33 7.83
CA ALA A 202 -9.72 6.33 7.74
C ALA A 202 -11.13 6.94 7.55
N ARG A 203 -11.42 8.11 8.16
CA ARG A 203 -12.70 8.81 7.98
C ARG A 203 -12.83 9.49 6.62
N ILE A 204 -11.74 10.07 6.09
CA ILE A 204 -11.73 10.63 4.73
C ILE A 204 -11.88 9.49 3.72
N PHE A 205 -11.19 8.38 3.90
CA PHE A 205 -11.19 7.23 2.99
C PHE A 205 -12.47 6.38 3.04
N SER A 206 -13.10 6.22 4.20
CA SER A 206 -14.43 5.59 4.31
C SER A 206 -15.51 6.36 3.53
N SER A 207 -15.36 7.68 3.37
CA SER A 207 -16.28 8.48 2.57
C SER A 207 -16.05 8.39 1.05
N MET A 208 -14.88 7.89 0.63
CA MET A 208 -14.49 7.74 -0.78
C MET A 208 -14.77 6.32 -1.31
N CYS A 209 -14.58 5.26 -0.51
CA CYS A 209 -14.88 3.87 -0.88
C CYS A 209 -16.39 3.48 -0.69
N HIS A 210 -17.29 4.44 -0.37
CA HIS A 210 -18.76 4.26 -0.26
C HIS A 210 -19.58 5.06 -1.30
N ARG A 211 -18.98 5.44 -2.44
CA ARG A 211 -19.72 5.98 -3.59
C ARG A 211 -19.66 5.03 -4.77
#